data_AF-A0A151JP92-F1
#
_entry.id   AF-A0A151JP92-F1
#
_cell.length_a   1.000
_cell.length_b   1.000
_cell.length_c   1.000
_cell.angle_alpha   90.00
_cell.angle_beta   90.00
_cell.angle_gamma   90.00
#
_symmetry.space_group_name_H-M   'P 1'
#
loop_
_entity.id
_entity.type
_entity.pdbx_description
1 polymer ?
#
loop_
_entity_poly.entity_id
_entity_poly.type
_entity_poly.pdbx_seq_one_letter_code
_entity_poly.pdbx_strand_id
1 'polypeptide(L)'
;MRQKQRELKLSQKRLMVTSSNCNSCPTVETNTAFIEPVLLSSSEDINHYSLNKISIGCEIEVTDSTCNANTSQITTEKTVSLKVNTGSSKKTFANAATQTFMKITFTIENLRNNSKSVSYYTGFESLEKLKLVLHSLGPSAYELTYRYGNVVNVAVEDQFLITLIKLRRAISDIGLALMFDVSKTTIQNIVITWLNFMYCEWSEIDIWPNKDLIMYYMPSGFKQMYPSTRVILDGTEFPINAPKNPKFQQATFSTYKNKTTLKVLVSATPGGLISYISSAYAGSVSDRAIVERSNLT
;
A
#
# COMPACT_ATOMS: atom_id res chain seq x y z
N MET A 1 -5.97 30.82 -34.64
CA MET A 1 -6.54 29.95 -33.58
C MET A 1 -7.87 29.25 -33.92
N ARG A 2 -8.66 29.70 -34.91
CA ARG A 2 -9.94 29.04 -35.27
C ARG A 2 -9.86 27.96 -36.38
N GLN A 3 -8.68 27.74 -36.97
CA GLN A 3 -8.48 26.74 -38.04
C GLN A 3 -7.95 25.39 -37.51
N LYS A 4 -7.17 25.40 -36.41
CA LYS A 4 -6.64 24.18 -35.75
C LYS A 4 -7.70 23.39 -34.93
N GLN A 5 -8.84 24.01 -34.63
CA GLN A 5 -9.97 23.35 -33.95
C GLN A 5 -10.92 22.61 -34.91
N ARG A 6 -10.78 22.78 -36.23
CA ARG A 6 -11.57 22.03 -37.23
C ARG A 6 -10.93 20.69 -37.63
N GLU A 7 -9.61 20.55 -37.50
CA GLU A 7 -8.91 19.30 -37.85
C GLU A 7 -9.00 18.23 -36.75
N LEU A 8 -9.06 18.60 -35.45
CA LEU A 8 -9.29 17.62 -34.38
C LEU A 8 -10.72 17.04 -34.35
N LYS A 9 -11.72 17.76 -34.89
CA LYS A 9 -13.11 17.27 -34.96
C LYS A 9 -13.38 16.33 -36.14
N LEU A 10 -12.51 16.25 -37.14
CA LEU A 10 -12.62 15.29 -38.24
C LEU A 10 -11.89 13.97 -37.97
N SER A 11 -10.89 13.95 -37.08
CA SER A 11 -10.14 12.72 -36.74
C SER A 11 -10.85 11.80 -35.74
N GLN A 12 -11.86 12.29 -35.01
CA GLN A 12 -12.57 11.52 -33.97
C GLN A 12 -13.91 10.94 -34.43
N LYS A 13 -14.27 11.05 -35.71
CA LYS A 13 -15.54 10.52 -36.25
C LYS A 13 -15.42 9.25 -37.09
N ARG A 14 -14.30 8.54 -36.99
CA ARG A 14 -14.09 7.26 -37.68
C ARG A 14 -13.40 6.27 -36.76
N LEU A 15 -14.18 5.63 -35.89
CA LEU A 15 -13.94 4.27 -35.36
C LEU A 15 -15.04 3.96 -34.33
N MET A 16 -16.21 3.57 -34.83
CA MET A 16 -17.12 2.72 -34.07
C MET A 16 -17.83 1.75 -35.03
N VAL A 17 -17.65 0.47 -34.69
CA VAL A 17 -18.43 -0.73 -35.05
C VAL A 17 -18.24 -1.33 -36.46
N THR A 18 -17.59 -2.50 -36.50
CA THR A 18 -18.15 -3.74 -37.08
C THR A 18 -17.58 -4.97 -36.37
N SER A 19 -18.48 -5.84 -35.91
CA SER A 19 -18.23 -7.19 -35.40
C SER A 19 -17.96 -8.18 -36.55
N SER A 20 -17.04 -9.13 -36.36
CA SER A 20 -17.09 -10.45 -37.01
C SER A 20 -16.17 -11.46 -36.29
N ASN A 21 -16.71 -12.66 -36.07
CA ASN A 21 -16.00 -13.84 -35.59
C ASN A 21 -14.92 -14.29 -36.58
N CYS A 22 -13.73 -14.67 -36.08
CA CYS A 22 -13.03 -15.84 -36.61
C CYS A 22 -11.97 -16.38 -35.65
N ASN A 23 -11.95 -17.71 -35.57
CA ASN A 23 -11.02 -18.56 -34.85
C ASN A 23 -9.63 -18.53 -35.51
N SER A 24 -8.61 -18.18 -34.74
CA SER A 24 -7.26 -18.77 -34.82
C SER A 24 -6.36 -18.06 -33.82
N CYS A 25 -5.93 -18.83 -32.80
CA CYS A 25 -4.93 -18.43 -31.82
C CYS A 25 -3.57 -18.18 -32.51
N PRO A 26 -2.84 -17.15 -32.09
CA PRO A 26 -1.42 -17.33 -31.82
C PRO A 26 -1.08 -16.87 -30.39
N THR A 27 -0.23 -17.67 -29.74
CA THR A 27 0.47 -17.39 -28.49
C THR A 27 1.13 -16.01 -28.51
N VAL A 28 0.77 -15.16 -27.55
CA VAL A 28 1.45 -13.88 -27.29
C VAL A 28 2.08 -13.95 -25.91
N GLU A 29 3.41 -13.89 -25.91
CA GLU A 29 4.27 -13.75 -24.74
C GLU A 29 3.81 -12.56 -23.89
N THR A 30 3.52 -12.82 -22.61
CA THR A 30 3.16 -11.79 -21.64
C THR A 30 4.39 -10.98 -21.27
N ASN A 31 4.60 -9.85 -21.96
CA ASN A 31 5.50 -8.80 -21.51
C ASN A 31 4.87 -8.11 -20.29
N THR A 32 5.32 -8.47 -19.09
CA THR A 32 5.05 -7.76 -17.84
C THR A 32 5.83 -6.45 -17.82
N ALA A 33 5.21 -5.37 -18.32
CA ALA A 33 5.75 -4.03 -18.20
C ALA A 33 5.53 -3.52 -16.76
N PHE A 34 6.58 -3.58 -15.94
CA PHE A 34 6.64 -2.87 -14.66
C PHE A 34 6.68 -1.36 -14.93
N ILE A 35 5.71 -0.62 -14.37
CA ILE A 35 5.69 0.84 -14.41
C ILE A 35 6.62 1.34 -13.29
N GLU A 36 7.78 1.89 -13.66
CA GLU A 36 8.69 2.61 -12.75
C GLU A 36 8.27 4.09 -12.61
N PRO A 37 8.50 4.72 -11.43
CA PRO A 37 8.22 6.14 -11.24
C PRO A 37 9.27 7.02 -11.94
N VAL A 38 8.77 7.97 -12.75
CA VAL A 38 9.57 8.98 -13.45
C VAL A 38 10.09 10.04 -12.46
N LEU A 39 11.39 10.26 -12.41
CA LEU A 39 12.01 11.47 -11.84
C LEU A 39 12.70 12.25 -12.97
N LEU A 40 12.13 13.42 -13.30
CA LEU A 40 12.69 14.37 -14.27
C LEU A 40 13.79 15.21 -13.62
N SER A 41 15.00 15.16 -14.19
CA SER A 41 16.06 16.16 -13.99
C SER A 41 15.89 17.33 -14.97
N SER A 42 16.15 18.56 -14.52
CA SER A 42 16.03 19.78 -15.31
C SER A 42 17.33 20.16 -16.05
N SER A 43 17.19 20.42 -17.38
CA SER A 43 17.90 21.37 -18.30
C SER A 43 19.45 21.36 -18.38
N GLU A 44 20.17 21.32 -19.51
CA GLU A 44 19.95 21.67 -20.94
C GLU A 44 20.99 20.91 -21.84
N ASP A 45 20.54 20.51 -23.05
CA ASP A 45 21.21 20.35 -24.36
C ASP A 45 22.35 19.33 -24.70
N ILE A 46 21.97 18.44 -25.65
CA ILE A 46 22.69 17.92 -26.84
C ILE A 46 23.67 16.71 -26.69
N ASN A 47 23.21 15.49 -27.03
CA ASN A 47 23.62 14.65 -28.18
C ASN A 47 23.36 13.14 -27.99
N HIS A 48 22.93 12.52 -29.09
CA HIS A 48 22.83 11.08 -29.39
C HIS A 48 23.91 10.22 -28.72
N TYR A 49 23.56 9.20 -27.92
CA TYR A 49 24.22 7.87 -27.88
C TYR A 49 23.38 6.87 -27.08
N SER A 50 23.27 5.65 -27.61
CA SER A 50 22.55 4.51 -27.04
C SER A 50 23.14 3.97 -25.74
N LEU A 51 22.24 3.44 -24.90
CA LEU A 51 22.40 2.32 -23.96
C LEU A 51 23.55 2.36 -22.94
N ASN A 52 23.18 2.49 -21.66
CA ASN A 52 23.38 1.40 -20.69
C ASN A 52 22.48 1.59 -19.46
N LYS A 53 21.65 0.57 -19.21
CA LYS A 53 20.77 0.46 -18.04
C LYS A 53 21.61 0.39 -16.77
N ILE A 54 21.43 1.33 -15.86
CA ILE A 54 21.98 1.25 -14.50
C ILE A 54 20.83 0.86 -13.58
N SER A 55 20.82 -0.41 -13.15
CA SER A 55 19.99 -0.90 -12.04
C SER A 55 20.49 -0.29 -10.74
N ILE A 56 19.60 0.33 -9.95
CA ILE A 56 19.86 0.62 -8.54
C ILE A 56 19.08 -0.42 -7.73
N GLY A 57 19.71 -1.57 -7.48
CA GLY A 57 19.31 -2.46 -6.41
C GLY A 57 19.67 -1.81 -5.08
N CYS A 58 18.68 -1.51 -4.25
CA CYS A 58 18.92 -1.19 -2.85
C CYS A 58 18.91 -2.51 -2.08
N GLU A 59 20.08 -3.12 -1.90
CA GLU A 59 20.28 -4.22 -0.95
C GLU A 59 20.11 -3.67 0.47
N ILE A 60 19.13 -4.23 1.18
CA ILE A 60 19.01 -4.10 2.64
C ILE A 60 19.81 -5.25 3.23
N GLU A 61 21.05 -5.00 3.61
CA GLU A 61 21.80 -5.91 4.49
C GLU A 61 21.19 -5.85 5.90
N VAL A 62 20.68 -6.99 6.37
CA VAL A 62 20.31 -7.21 7.77
C VAL A 62 21.50 -7.94 8.41
N THR A 63 22.22 -7.27 9.29
CA THR A 63 23.27 -7.90 10.10
C THR A 63 22.65 -8.57 11.32
N ASP A 64 22.66 -9.91 11.35
CA ASP A 64 22.33 -10.70 12.54
C ASP A 64 23.47 -10.62 13.56
N SER A 65 23.19 -10.07 14.74
CA SER A 65 24.05 -10.20 15.91
C SER A 65 23.59 -11.40 16.74
N THR A 66 24.33 -12.51 16.63
CA THR A 66 24.25 -13.67 17.53
C THR A 66 24.65 -13.28 18.95
N CYS A 67 23.82 -13.62 19.94
CA CYS A 67 24.21 -13.65 21.36
C CYS A 67 24.10 -15.08 21.91
N ASN A 68 25.27 -15.62 22.29
CA ASN A 68 25.45 -16.92 22.94
C ASN A 68 24.89 -16.89 24.36
N ALA A 69 24.09 -17.90 24.70
CA ALA A 69 23.69 -18.19 26.06
C ALA A 69 24.72 -19.14 26.72
N ASN A 70 25.53 -18.60 27.62
CA ASN A 70 26.25 -19.39 28.62
C ASN A 70 25.40 -19.42 29.89
N THR A 71 24.90 -20.60 30.29
CA THR A 71 24.31 -20.82 31.62
C THR A 71 25.18 -21.79 32.38
N SER A 72 25.68 -21.30 33.52
CA SER A 72 26.57 -22.00 34.45
C SER A 72 25.87 -23.16 35.16
N GLN A 73 26.64 -24.23 35.33
CA GLN A 73 26.36 -25.41 36.13
C GLN A 73 26.29 -25.08 37.63
N ILE A 74 25.35 -25.70 38.35
CA ILE A 74 25.56 -26.12 39.75
C ILE A 74 25.06 -27.57 39.90
N THR A 75 26.00 -28.38 40.37
CA THR A 75 26.02 -29.81 40.65
C THR A 75 25.14 -30.20 41.86
N THR A 76 24.53 -31.39 41.85
CA THR A 76 24.71 -32.42 42.90
C THR A 76 24.00 -33.73 42.54
N GLU A 77 24.79 -34.79 42.39
CA GLU A 77 24.36 -36.19 42.39
C GLU A 77 24.15 -36.67 43.83
N LYS A 78 23.17 -37.55 44.08
CA LYS A 78 23.35 -38.78 44.89
C LYS A 78 22.18 -39.77 44.76
N THR A 79 22.57 -41.03 44.84
CA THR A 79 22.03 -42.29 44.30
C THR A 79 20.99 -42.98 45.21
N VAL A 80 20.45 -44.12 44.71
CA VAL A 80 19.90 -45.32 45.42
C VAL A 80 18.37 -45.33 45.51
N SER A 81 17.59 -46.36 45.14
CA SER A 81 17.81 -47.74 44.66
C SER A 81 16.56 -48.27 43.93
N LEU A 82 16.77 -49.30 43.12
CA LEU A 82 15.76 -50.08 42.41
C LEU A 82 14.88 -50.88 43.39
N LYS A 83 13.56 -50.81 43.18
CA LYS A 83 12.61 -51.86 43.56
C LYS A 83 11.69 -52.17 42.38
N VAL A 84 11.96 -53.29 41.72
CA VAL A 84 11.02 -53.92 40.79
C VAL A 84 9.94 -54.59 41.64
N ASN A 85 8.68 -54.23 41.42
CA ASN A 85 7.57 -55.01 41.94
C ASN A 85 6.59 -55.31 40.80
N THR A 86 6.41 -56.59 40.56
CA THR A 86 5.51 -57.22 39.59
C THR A 86 4.06 -57.06 40.05
N GLY A 87 3.22 -56.49 39.19
CA GLY A 87 1.78 -56.35 39.47
C GLY A 87 1.00 -55.90 38.24
N SER A 88 0.20 -56.83 37.69
CA SER A 88 -0.85 -56.67 36.67
C SER A 88 -1.32 -55.22 36.41
N SER A 89 -0.81 -54.58 35.34
CA SER A 89 -1.39 -53.33 34.83
C SER A 89 -2.49 -53.63 33.82
N LYS A 90 -3.74 -53.39 34.21
CA LYS A 90 -4.83 -53.11 33.28
C LYS A 90 -4.34 -51.96 32.38
N LYS A 91 -4.27 -52.18 31.07
CA LYS A 91 -3.99 -51.10 30.11
C LYS A 91 -5.19 -50.16 30.11
N THR A 92 -5.16 -49.15 30.98
CA THR A 92 -6.06 -48.02 30.89
C THR A 92 -5.58 -47.19 29.70
N PHE A 93 -6.35 -47.18 28.61
CA PHE A 93 -6.15 -46.19 27.56
C PHE A 93 -6.54 -44.85 28.16
N ALA A 94 -5.53 -44.06 28.57
CA ALA A 94 -5.76 -42.67 28.90
C ALA A 94 -5.98 -41.94 27.58
N ASN A 95 -7.20 -41.45 27.35
CA ASN A 95 -7.45 -40.45 26.33
C ASN A 95 -6.71 -39.18 26.77
N ALA A 96 -5.49 -39.00 26.28
CA ALA A 96 -4.77 -37.75 26.38
C ALA A 96 -5.37 -36.79 25.35
N ALA A 97 -6.43 -36.07 25.74
CA ALA A 97 -6.81 -34.87 25.01
C ALA A 97 -5.74 -33.80 25.32
N THR A 98 -4.82 -33.56 24.39
CA THR A 98 -4.01 -32.34 24.45
C THR A 98 -4.95 -31.17 24.18
N GLN A 99 -5.16 -30.32 25.19
CA GLN A 99 -5.82 -29.04 24.98
C GLN A 99 -4.85 -28.17 24.17
N THR A 100 -4.92 -28.27 22.86
CA THR A 100 -4.27 -27.30 21.98
C THR A 100 -4.97 -25.98 22.27
N PHE A 101 -4.27 -25.04 22.90
CA PHE A 101 -4.72 -23.65 22.90
C PHE A 101 -4.84 -23.24 21.43
N MET A 102 -6.06 -23.23 20.90
CA MET A 102 -6.30 -22.68 19.57
C MET A 102 -5.91 -21.21 19.65
N LYS A 103 -4.77 -20.88 19.06
CA LYS A 103 -4.37 -19.50 18.85
C LYS A 103 -5.48 -18.88 18.00
N ILE A 104 -6.24 -17.94 18.58
CA ILE A 104 -7.29 -17.26 17.84
C ILE A 104 -6.58 -16.36 16.84
N THR A 105 -6.47 -16.82 15.60
CA THR A 105 -6.03 -16.01 14.47
C THR A 105 -7.07 -14.95 14.20
N PHE A 106 -6.66 -13.69 14.16
CA PHE A 106 -7.54 -12.59 13.79
C PHE A 106 -7.84 -12.68 12.28
N THR A 107 -9.11 -12.63 11.94
CA THR A 107 -9.64 -12.71 10.57
C THR A 107 -10.79 -11.71 10.41
N ILE A 108 -11.19 -11.47 9.17
CA ILE A 108 -12.34 -10.63 8.84
C ILE A 108 -13.64 -11.15 9.46
N GLU A 109 -13.78 -12.46 9.66
CA GLU A 109 -14.97 -13.06 10.28
C GLU A 109 -15.09 -12.67 11.77
N ASN A 110 -13.99 -12.38 12.46
CA ASN A 110 -14.04 -11.83 13.82
C ASN A 110 -14.73 -10.46 13.88
N LEU A 111 -14.90 -9.78 12.75
CA LEU A 111 -15.56 -8.47 12.63
C LEU A 111 -17.05 -8.57 12.23
N ARG A 112 -17.56 -9.76 11.91
CA ARG A 112 -18.85 -9.98 11.20
C ARG A 112 -20.08 -9.35 11.85
N ASN A 113 -20.07 -9.13 13.16
CA ASN A 113 -21.18 -8.50 13.89
C ASN A 113 -20.74 -7.36 14.80
N ASN A 114 -19.58 -6.75 14.53
CA ASN A 114 -19.01 -5.71 15.36
C ASN A 114 -18.62 -4.48 14.55
N SER A 115 -19.62 -3.64 14.23
CA SER A 115 -19.44 -2.39 13.48
C SER A 115 -18.43 -1.45 14.15
N LYS A 116 -18.39 -1.42 15.49
CA LYS A 116 -17.40 -0.63 16.24
C LYS A 116 -15.99 -1.11 15.95
N SER A 117 -15.75 -2.42 15.94
CA SER A 117 -14.45 -2.99 15.58
C SER A 117 -14.11 -2.72 14.12
N VAL A 118 -15.07 -2.87 13.18
CA VAL A 118 -14.83 -2.55 11.76
C VAL A 118 -14.38 -1.09 11.61
N SER A 119 -15.11 -0.15 12.21
CA SER A 119 -14.78 1.28 12.17
C SER A 119 -13.45 1.57 12.84
N TYR A 120 -13.19 0.96 14.00
CA TYR A 120 -11.92 1.11 14.71
C TYR A 120 -10.73 0.67 13.87
N TYR A 121 -10.81 -0.47 13.20
CA TYR A 121 -9.71 -1.08 12.45
C TYR A 121 -9.53 -0.49 11.05
N THR A 122 -10.64 -0.19 10.35
CA THR A 122 -10.61 0.14 8.92
C THR A 122 -11.14 1.53 8.58
N GLY A 123 -11.88 2.15 9.50
CA GLY A 123 -12.58 3.41 9.23
C GLY A 123 -13.96 3.25 8.58
N PHE A 124 -14.30 2.07 8.06
CA PHE A 124 -15.63 1.80 7.50
C PHE A 124 -16.69 1.63 8.58
N GLU A 125 -17.91 2.09 8.32
CA GLU A 125 -19.02 1.99 9.28
C GLU A 125 -19.54 0.56 9.46
N SER A 126 -19.36 -0.29 8.45
CA SER A 126 -19.85 -1.68 8.46
C SER A 126 -18.99 -2.59 7.62
N LEU A 127 -19.07 -3.89 7.91
CA LEU A 127 -18.39 -4.91 7.12
C LEU A 127 -18.89 -4.94 5.67
N GLU A 128 -20.17 -4.67 5.45
CA GLU A 128 -20.74 -4.57 4.10
C GLU A 128 -20.09 -3.47 3.26
N LYS A 129 -19.82 -2.30 3.86
CA LYS A 129 -19.11 -1.21 3.17
C LYS A 129 -17.66 -1.60 2.86
N LEU A 130 -16.98 -2.30 3.76
CA LEU A 130 -15.65 -2.83 3.50
C LEU A 130 -15.65 -3.82 2.34
N LYS A 131 -16.58 -4.78 2.34
CA LYS A 131 -16.72 -5.76 1.25
C LYS A 131 -17.09 -5.10 -0.07
N LEU A 132 -17.92 -4.06 -0.04
CA LEU A 132 -18.25 -3.27 -1.23
C LEU A 132 -16.99 -2.64 -1.86
N VAL A 133 -16.09 -2.09 -1.04
CA VAL A 133 -14.83 -1.54 -1.54
C VAL A 133 -13.92 -2.64 -2.09
N LEU A 134 -13.83 -3.79 -1.42
CA LEU A 134 -13.08 -4.92 -1.97
C LEU A 134 -13.63 -5.37 -3.33
N HIS A 135 -14.95 -5.48 -3.46
CA HIS A 135 -15.58 -5.82 -4.75
C HIS A 135 -15.31 -4.77 -5.83
N SER A 136 -15.15 -3.49 -5.47
CA SER A 136 -14.82 -2.43 -6.44
C SER A 136 -13.43 -2.56 -7.05
N LEU A 137 -12.52 -3.32 -6.42
CA LEU A 137 -11.19 -3.65 -6.97
C LEU A 137 -11.25 -4.78 -8.03
N GLY A 138 -12.43 -5.34 -8.28
CA GLY A 138 -12.64 -6.33 -9.33
C GLY A 138 -12.01 -7.70 -9.06
N PRO A 139 -12.08 -8.61 -10.06
CA PRO A 139 -11.57 -9.98 -9.91
C PRO A 139 -10.05 -10.04 -9.76
N SER A 140 -9.31 -9.04 -10.28
CA SER A 140 -7.84 -8.98 -10.19
C SER A 140 -7.33 -8.98 -8.74
N ALA A 141 -8.15 -8.56 -7.77
CA ALA A 141 -7.82 -8.65 -6.35
C ALA A 141 -7.59 -10.10 -5.87
N TYR A 142 -8.11 -11.09 -6.58
CA TYR A 142 -7.97 -12.52 -6.28
C TYR A 142 -6.86 -13.20 -7.08
N GLU A 143 -6.22 -12.48 -8.01
CA GLU A 143 -5.18 -12.99 -8.92
C GLU A 143 -3.84 -12.25 -8.75
N LEU A 144 -3.61 -11.70 -7.55
CA LEU A 144 -2.42 -10.90 -7.27
C LEU A 144 -1.13 -11.71 -7.36
N THR A 145 -0.17 -11.15 -8.11
CA THR A 145 1.23 -11.59 -8.08
C THR A 145 1.99 -10.82 -7.01
N TYR A 146 2.53 -11.55 -6.04
CA TYR A 146 3.23 -10.94 -4.90
C TYR A 146 4.69 -10.66 -5.21
N ARG A 147 5.23 -9.62 -4.54
CA ARG A 147 6.62 -9.21 -4.72
C ARG A 147 7.63 -10.26 -4.25
N TYR A 148 7.34 -10.97 -3.16
CA TYR A 148 8.26 -11.89 -2.50
C TYR A 148 7.64 -13.26 -2.24
N GLY A 149 7.71 -14.15 -3.22
CA GLY A 149 7.12 -15.48 -3.11
C GLY A 149 5.60 -15.44 -2.89
N ASN A 150 4.98 -16.61 -2.76
CA ASN A 150 3.53 -16.70 -2.63
C ASN A 150 3.07 -16.46 -1.19
N VAL A 151 1.94 -15.77 -1.05
CA VAL A 151 1.22 -15.69 0.22
C VAL A 151 0.28 -16.88 0.30
N VAL A 152 0.56 -17.78 1.24
CA VAL A 152 -0.23 -19.00 1.48
C VAL A 152 -0.95 -18.85 2.82
N ASN A 153 -2.16 -19.42 2.94
CA ASN A 153 -2.96 -19.45 4.16
C ASN A 153 -3.46 -18.08 4.68
N VAL A 154 -3.55 -17.06 3.82
CA VAL A 154 -4.20 -15.79 4.16
C VAL A 154 -5.24 -15.49 3.09
N ALA A 155 -6.53 -15.48 3.46
CA ALA A 155 -7.61 -15.18 2.54
C ALA A 155 -7.49 -13.76 1.98
N VAL A 156 -7.95 -13.53 0.74
CA VAL A 156 -7.85 -12.24 0.05
C VAL A 156 -8.50 -11.12 0.88
N GLU A 157 -9.64 -11.41 1.50
CA GLU A 157 -10.36 -10.51 2.40
C GLU A 157 -9.51 -10.13 3.63
N ASP A 158 -8.78 -11.09 4.19
CA ASP A 158 -7.88 -10.87 5.33
C ASP A 158 -6.66 -10.05 4.90
N GLN A 159 -6.13 -10.27 3.70
CA GLN A 159 -5.02 -9.49 3.17
C GLN A 159 -5.42 -8.02 2.93
N PHE A 160 -6.62 -7.80 2.38
CA PHE A 160 -7.19 -6.47 2.26
C PHE A 160 -7.38 -5.83 3.64
N LEU A 161 -7.92 -6.56 4.60
CA LEU A 161 -8.08 -6.10 5.99
C LEU A 161 -6.74 -5.74 6.65
N ILE A 162 -5.70 -6.56 6.50
CA ILE A 162 -4.33 -6.27 6.98
C ILE A 162 -3.87 -4.92 6.44
N THR A 163 -4.07 -4.68 5.15
CA THR A 163 -3.65 -3.45 4.48
C THR A 163 -4.43 -2.23 5.00
N LEU A 164 -5.74 -2.35 5.18
CA LEU A 164 -6.55 -1.28 5.76
C LEU A 164 -6.19 -0.98 7.22
N ILE A 165 -5.94 -2.01 8.04
CA ILE A 165 -5.48 -1.83 9.43
C ILE A 165 -4.14 -1.11 9.44
N LYS A 166 -3.21 -1.50 8.57
CA LYS A 166 -1.90 -0.85 8.45
C LYS A 166 -2.05 0.64 8.15
N LEU A 167 -2.88 0.99 7.16
CA LEU A 167 -3.12 2.37 6.76
C LEU A 167 -3.84 3.20 7.84
N ARG A 168 -4.87 2.64 8.46
CA ARG A 168 -5.70 3.35 9.43
C ARG A 168 -5.02 3.51 10.79
N ARG A 169 -4.29 2.47 11.23
CA ARG A 169 -3.81 2.35 12.62
C ARG A 169 -2.30 2.45 12.77
N ALA A 170 -1.56 2.39 11.68
CA ALA A 170 -0.10 2.39 11.69
C ALA A 170 0.49 1.31 12.63
N ILE A 171 -0.19 0.16 12.77
CA ILE A 171 0.31 -0.98 13.57
C ILE A 171 1.62 -1.47 12.93
N SER A 172 2.61 -1.83 13.77
CA SER A 172 3.89 -2.36 13.30
C SER A 172 3.70 -3.70 12.57
N ASP A 173 4.61 -4.04 11.66
CA ASP A 173 4.52 -5.29 10.90
C ASP A 173 4.54 -6.51 11.84
N ILE A 174 5.27 -6.41 12.95
CA ILE A 174 5.31 -7.45 14.00
C ILE A 174 3.96 -7.53 14.71
N GLY A 175 3.31 -6.40 15.02
CA GLY A 175 1.99 -6.40 15.64
C GLY A 175 0.95 -7.08 14.76
N LEU A 176 0.95 -6.78 13.46
CA LEU A 176 0.08 -7.45 12.48
C LEU A 176 0.41 -8.94 12.33
N ALA A 177 1.70 -9.30 12.30
CA ALA A 177 2.14 -10.68 12.24
C ALA A 177 1.63 -11.51 13.43
N LEU A 178 1.66 -10.93 14.65
CA LEU A 178 1.11 -11.55 15.84
C LEU A 178 -0.42 -11.68 15.79
N MET A 179 -1.12 -10.66 15.27
CA MET A 179 -2.58 -10.66 15.15
C MET A 179 -3.08 -11.73 14.17
N PHE A 180 -2.47 -11.82 12.99
CA PHE A 180 -2.89 -12.70 11.90
C PHE A 180 -2.15 -14.04 11.87
N ASP A 181 -1.30 -14.31 12.87
CA ASP A 181 -0.51 -15.54 12.99
C ASP A 181 0.30 -15.92 11.73
N VAL A 182 1.00 -14.92 11.19
CA VAL A 182 1.87 -15.09 10.02
C VAL A 182 3.23 -14.46 10.29
N SER A 183 4.21 -14.70 9.41
CA SER A 183 5.52 -14.06 9.54
C SER A 183 5.44 -12.56 9.27
N LYS A 184 6.35 -11.78 9.89
CA LYS A 184 6.54 -10.35 9.57
C LYS A 184 6.77 -10.14 8.07
N THR A 185 7.56 -11.00 7.44
CA THR A 185 7.85 -10.96 6.00
C THR A 185 6.59 -11.12 5.16
N THR A 186 5.68 -12.01 5.57
CA THR A 186 4.37 -12.20 4.91
C THR A 186 3.54 -10.92 4.98
N ILE A 187 3.45 -10.27 6.15
CA ILE A 187 2.75 -8.99 6.29
C ILE A 187 3.33 -7.92 5.36
N GLN A 188 4.67 -7.80 5.32
CA GLN A 188 5.33 -6.81 4.45
C GLN A 188 5.03 -7.07 2.97
N ASN A 189 5.08 -8.34 2.55
CA ASN A 189 4.77 -8.74 1.18
C ASN A 189 3.30 -8.42 0.81
N ILE A 190 2.36 -8.73 1.71
CA ILE A 190 0.93 -8.38 1.57
C ILE A 190 0.78 -6.86 1.42
N VAL A 191 1.25 -6.09 2.40
CA VAL A 191 1.04 -4.63 2.44
C VAL A 191 1.63 -3.95 1.20
N ILE A 192 2.85 -4.29 0.79
CA ILE A 192 3.48 -3.66 -0.40
C ILE A 192 2.72 -4.04 -1.67
N THR A 193 2.34 -5.31 -1.82
CA THR A 193 1.62 -5.79 -3.02
C THR A 193 0.25 -5.12 -3.14
N TRP A 194 -0.53 -5.12 -2.05
CA TRP A 194 -1.86 -4.53 -2.02
C TRP A 194 -1.85 -3.01 -2.18
N LEU A 195 -0.89 -2.29 -1.59
CA LEU A 195 -0.78 -0.85 -1.78
C LEU A 195 -0.52 -0.48 -3.25
N ASN A 196 0.37 -1.21 -3.91
CA ASN A 196 0.64 -0.98 -5.33
C ASN A 196 -0.56 -1.35 -6.20
N PHE A 197 -1.20 -2.48 -5.93
CA PHE A 197 -2.40 -2.91 -6.64
C PHE A 197 -3.54 -1.90 -6.50
N MET A 198 -3.91 -1.51 -5.28
CA MET A 198 -4.96 -0.52 -5.05
C MET A 198 -4.61 0.84 -5.67
N TYR A 199 -3.34 1.24 -5.66
CA TYR A 199 -2.91 2.44 -6.35
C TYR A 199 -3.15 2.34 -7.86
N CYS A 200 -2.75 1.24 -8.50
CA CYS A 200 -2.99 1.03 -9.93
C CYS A 200 -4.49 1.10 -10.26
N GLU A 201 -5.32 0.30 -9.57
CA GLU A 201 -6.77 0.26 -9.82
C GLU A 201 -7.45 1.60 -9.58
N TRP A 202 -7.17 2.27 -8.45
CA TRP A 202 -7.84 3.53 -8.12
C TRP A 202 -7.25 4.75 -8.83
N SER A 203 -6.03 4.66 -9.39
CA SER A 203 -5.45 5.75 -10.19
C SER A 203 -6.18 5.99 -11.51
N GLU A 204 -6.96 5.01 -11.98
CA GLU A 204 -7.81 5.15 -13.16
C GLU A 204 -9.05 6.02 -12.91
N ILE A 205 -9.41 6.22 -11.64
CA ILE A 205 -10.59 7.00 -11.25
C ILE A 205 -10.24 8.50 -11.32
N ASP A 206 -10.96 9.25 -12.15
CA ASP A 206 -10.89 10.70 -12.14
C ASP A 206 -11.54 11.26 -10.87
N ILE A 207 -10.70 11.66 -9.92
CA ILE A 207 -11.11 12.26 -8.65
C ILE A 207 -11.33 13.78 -8.75
N TRP A 208 -11.15 14.40 -9.92
CA TRP A 208 -11.29 15.85 -10.11
C TRP A 208 -12.77 16.22 -10.36
N PRO A 209 -13.48 16.81 -9.37
CA PRO A 209 -14.93 16.95 -9.46
C PRO A 209 -15.34 18.12 -10.35
N ASN A 210 -16.48 18.03 -11.03
CA ASN A 210 -17.00 19.16 -11.81
C ASN A 210 -17.21 20.41 -10.90
N LYS A 211 -16.96 21.62 -11.45
CA LYS A 211 -17.17 22.89 -10.75
C LYS A 211 -18.57 23.03 -10.18
N ASP A 212 -19.60 22.56 -10.87
CA ASP A 212 -20.99 22.65 -10.41
C ASP A 212 -21.22 21.79 -9.16
N LEU A 213 -20.62 20.59 -9.11
CA LEU A 213 -20.67 19.72 -7.94
C LEU A 213 -19.94 20.37 -6.75
N ILE A 214 -18.77 20.96 -6.98
CA ILE A 214 -18.03 21.68 -5.95
C ILE A 214 -18.87 22.83 -5.39
N MET A 215 -19.50 23.61 -6.26
CA MET A 215 -20.33 24.74 -5.87
C MET A 215 -21.60 24.33 -5.13
N TYR A 216 -22.13 23.15 -5.45
CA TYR A 216 -23.29 22.56 -4.80
C TYR A 216 -22.96 22.09 -3.38
N TYR A 217 -21.84 21.37 -3.19
CA TYR A 217 -21.41 20.85 -1.89
C TYR A 217 -20.60 21.83 -1.04
N MET A 218 -20.28 23.02 -1.56
CA MET A 218 -19.54 24.04 -0.83
C MET A 218 -20.32 24.51 0.42
N PRO A 219 -19.72 24.49 1.63
CA PRO A 219 -20.36 25.00 2.83
C PRO A 219 -20.80 26.46 2.66
N SER A 220 -22.01 26.79 3.12
CA SER A 220 -22.63 28.11 2.89
C SER A 220 -21.77 29.27 3.40
N GLY A 221 -21.18 29.14 4.58
CA GLY A 221 -20.27 30.16 5.13
C GLY A 221 -19.01 30.35 4.28
N PHE A 222 -18.43 29.26 3.77
CA PHE A 222 -17.28 29.33 2.87
C PHE A 222 -17.65 29.96 1.53
N LYS A 223 -18.82 29.61 0.98
CA LYS A 223 -19.35 30.13 -0.28
C LYS A 223 -19.60 31.64 -0.24
N GLN A 224 -20.00 32.18 0.90
CA GLN A 224 -20.19 33.64 1.06
C GLN A 224 -18.86 34.40 0.98
N MET A 225 -17.79 33.86 1.56
CA MET A 225 -16.49 34.54 1.61
C MET A 225 -15.63 34.26 0.36
N TYR A 226 -15.71 33.04 -0.18
CA TYR A 226 -14.84 32.54 -1.25
C TYR A 226 -15.62 31.81 -2.36
N PRO A 227 -16.60 32.49 -3.01
CA PRO A 227 -17.51 31.85 -3.97
C PRO A 227 -16.81 31.30 -5.22
N SER A 228 -15.61 31.76 -5.56
CA SER A 228 -14.86 31.31 -6.73
C SER A 228 -13.91 30.14 -6.44
N THR A 229 -13.70 29.78 -5.18
CA THR A 229 -12.72 28.75 -4.80
C THR A 229 -13.21 27.37 -5.23
N ARG A 230 -12.38 26.70 -6.02
CA ARG A 230 -12.67 25.34 -6.50
C ARG A 230 -11.96 24.28 -5.65
N VAL A 231 -10.69 24.53 -5.34
CA VAL A 231 -9.86 23.64 -4.53
C VAL A 231 -8.96 24.47 -3.62
N ILE A 232 -8.60 23.90 -2.48
CA ILE A 232 -7.61 24.41 -1.54
C ILE A 232 -6.41 23.48 -1.65
N LEU A 233 -5.23 24.03 -1.91
CA LEU A 233 -4.00 23.28 -2.09
C LEU A 233 -3.13 23.42 -0.85
N ASP A 234 -2.56 22.32 -0.37
CA ASP A 234 -1.63 22.32 0.75
C ASP A 234 -0.47 21.34 0.52
N GLY A 235 0.72 21.76 0.96
CA GLY A 235 1.95 20.97 0.88
C GLY A 235 2.10 20.07 2.10
N THR A 236 1.94 18.77 1.92
CA THR A 236 2.14 17.79 2.99
C THR A 236 3.56 17.22 2.93
N GLU A 237 4.30 17.34 4.03
CA GLU A 237 5.64 16.78 4.18
C GLU A 237 5.67 15.62 5.18
N PHE A 238 6.23 14.48 4.78
CA PHE A 238 6.42 13.33 5.64
C PHE A 238 7.91 12.99 5.79
N PRO A 239 8.36 12.69 7.03
CA PRO A 239 9.75 12.35 7.28
C PRO A 239 10.11 11.01 6.62
N ILE A 240 11.33 10.93 6.14
CA ILE A 240 11.92 9.68 5.63
C ILE A 240 13.27 9.43 6.28
N ASN A 241 13.75 8.19 6.20
CA ASN A 241 15.14 7.90 6.53
C ASN A 241 16.06 8.65 5.57
N ALA A 242 17.14 9.22 6.10
CA ALA A 242 18.11 9.95 5.29
C ALA A 242 18.72 9.02 4.21
N PRO A 243 18.65 9.40 2.92
CA PRO A 243 19.36 8.68 1.87
C PRO A 243 20.86 8.64 2.18
N LYS A 244 21.52 7.50 1.86
CA LYS A 244 22.97 7.35 2.01
C LYS A 244 23.76 8.28 1.07
N ASN A 245 23.19 8.62 -0.09
CA ASN A 245 23.83 9.49 -1.08
C ASN A 245 23.69 10.96 -0.66
N PRO A 246 24.81 11.71 -0.49
CA PRO A 246 24.77 13.11 -0.07
C PRO A 246 23.93 14.03 -0.97
N LYS A 247 23.89 13.77 -2.29
CA LYS A 247 23.06 14.54 -3.23
C LYS A 247 21.59 14.37 -2.93
N PHE A 248 21.15 13.13 -2.70
CA PHE A 248 19.75 12.86 -2.34
C PHE A 248 19.43 13.34 -0.94
N GLN A 249 20.38 13.25 0.00
CA GLN A 249 20.21 13.81 1.35
C GLN A 249 19.99 15.32 1.30
N GLN A 250 20.81 16.06 0.54
CA GLN A 250 20.64 17.50 0.35
C GLN A 250 19.29 17.82 -0.31
N ALA A 251 18.93 17.11 -1.39
CA ALA A 251 17.68 17.33 -2.09
C ALA A 251 16.44 17.05 -1.22
N THR A 252 16.50 16.02 -0.38
CA THR A 252 15.38 15.63 0.49
C THR A 252 15.37 16.37 1.82
N PHE A 253 16.40 17.16 2.14
CA PHE A 253 16.40 17.96 3.37
C PHE A 253 15.45 19.16 3.25
N SER A 254 14.40 19.16 4.06
CA SER A 254 13.50 20.30 4.21
C SER A 254 14.07 21.25 5.27
N THR A 255 14.47 22.44 4.83
CA THR A 255 14.91 23.51 5.74
C THR A 255 13.79 23.90 6.71
N TYR A 256 12.54 23.90 6.23
CA TYR A 256 11.38 24.25 7.05
C TYR A 256 11.12 23.25 8.18
N LYS A 257 11.24 21.95 7.90
CA LYS A 257 11.03 20.89 8.91
C LYS A 257 12.31 20.48 9.63
N ASN A 258 13.45 21.04 9.23
CA ASN A 258 14.79 20.69 9.72
C ASN A 258 15.04 19.18 9.73
N LYS A 259 14.60 18.48 8.67
CA LYS A 259 14.71 17.01 8.54
C LYS A 259 14.61 16.58 7.10
N THR A 260 15.04 15.35 6.82
CA THR A 260 14.84 14.69 5.53
C THR A 260 13.36 14.34 5.34
N THR A 261 12.73 14.90 4.31
CA THR A 261 11.32 14.70 3.98
C THR A 261 11.11 14.40 2.50
N LEU A 262 9.98 13.77 2.22
CA LEU A 262 9.31 13.87 0.93
C LEU A 262 8.09 14.77 1.10
N LYS A 263 7.73 15.43 0.00
CA LYS A 263 6.65 16.39 -0.07
C LYS A 263 5.67 15.99 -1.17
N VAL A 264 4.38 16.11 -0.89
CA VAL A 264 3.31 15.97 -1.88
C VAL A 264 2.38 17.17 -1.77
N LEU A 265 1.87 17.65 -2.90
CA LEU A 265 0.80 18.64 -2.92
C LEU A 265 -0.54 17.90 -2.93
N VAL A 266 -1.39 18.20 -1.95
CA VAL A 266 -2.73 17.63 -1.84
C VAL A 266 -3.74 18.76 -2.06
N SER A 267 -4.76 18.50 -2.87
CA SER A 267 -5.90 19.41 -3.00
C SER A 267 -7.14 18.83 -2.36
N ALA A 268 -7.90 19.68 -1.68
CA ALA A 268 -9.23 19.36 -1.22
C ALA A 268 -10.23 20.39 -1.78
N THR A 269 -11.41 19.93 -2.16
CA THR A 269 -12.55 20.82 -2.39
C THR A 269 -12.94 21.51 -1.06
N PRO A 270 -13.62 22.67 -1.10
CA PRO A 270 -14.16 23.30 0.10
C PRO A 270 -15.11 22.41 0.92
N GLY A 271 -15.71 21.38 0.30
CA GLY A 271 -16.52 20.37 0.97
C GLY A 271 -15.72 19.25 1.65
N GLY A 272 -14.38 19.27 1.57
CA GLY A 272 -13.49 18.30 2.20
C GLY A 272 -13.12 17.07 1.37
N LEU A 273 -13.64 16.95 0.14
CA LEU A 273 -13.24 15.87 -0.78
C LEU A 273 -11.82 16.10 -1.30
N ILE A 274 -10.94 15.10 -1.17
CA ILE A 274 -9.63 15.11 -1.82
C ILE A 274 -9.82 15.01 -3.33
N SER A 275 -9.27 15.97 -4.07
CA SER A 275 -9.49 16.10 -5.52
C SER A 275 -8.22 16.01 -6.36
N TYR A 276 -7.04 16.04 -5.76
CA TYR A 276 -5.76 15.90 -6.46
C TYR A 276 -4.64 15.58 -5.48
N ILE A 277 -3.69 14.75 -5.93
CA ILE A 277 -2.45 14.46 -5.23
C ILE A 277 -1.33 14.50 -6.28
N SER A 278 -0.27 15.27 -6.03
CA SER A 278 0.88 15.31 -6.93
C SER A 278 1.76 14.06 -6.78
N SER A 279 2.66 13.84 -7.74
CA SER A 279 3.85 13.00 -7.49
C SER A 279 4.60 13.48 -6.26
N ALA A 280 5.37 12.58 -5.63
CA ALA A 280 6.23 12.94 -4.50
C ALA A 280 7.47 13.71 -4.98
N TYR A 281 7.79 14.79 -4.29
CA TYR A 281 8.97 15.62 -4.50
C TYR A 281 9.90 15.56 -3.29
N ALA A 282 11.17 15.89 -3.52
CA ALA A 282 12.14 16.00 -2.43
C ALA A 282 11.80 17.19 -1.51
N GLY A 283 12.06 17.07 -0.22
CA GLY A 283 11.69 18.07 0.80
C GLY A 283 12.19 19.49 0.56
N SER A 284 13.29 19.68 -0.18
CA SER A 284 13.81 21.01 -0.54
C SER A 284 12.99 21.73 -1.61
N VAL A 285 12.12 21.04 -2.34
CA VAL A 285 11.31 21.63 -3.42
C VAL A 285 10.20 22.51 -2.82
N SER A 286 10.06 23.73 -3.33
CA SER A 286 9.01 24.66 -2.91
C SER A 286 7.64 24.27 -3.45
N ASP A 287 6.58 24.56 -2.71
CA ASP A 287 5.21 24.25 -3.09
C ASP A 287 4.84 24.94 -4.41
N ARG A 288 5.31 26.18 -4.59
CA ARG A 288 5.19 26.93 -5.85
C ARG A 288 5.76 26.16 -7.04
N ALA A 289 6.97 25.62 -6.92
CA ALA A 289 7.59 24.86 -8.01
C ALA A 289 6.84 23.55 -8.32
N ILE A 290 6.18 22.95 -7.33
CA ILE A 290 5.30 21.79 -7.55
C ILE A 290 4.04 22.20 -8.31
N VAL A 291 3.42 23.33 -7.93
CA VAL A 291 2.25 23.88 -8.63
C VAL A 291 2.57 24.21 -10.09
N GLU A 292 3.70 24.89 -10.35
CA GLU A 292 4.13 25.26 -11.71
C GLU A 292 4.40 24.04 -12.62
N ARG A 293 4.70 22.88 -12.04
CA ARG A 293 4.92 21.61 -12.76
C ARG A 293 3.66 20.73 -12.85
N SER A 294 2.57 21.14 -12.20
CA SER A 294 1.32 20.38 -12.17
C SER A 294 0.40 20.75 -13.33
N ASN A 295 -0.53 19.86 -13.66
CA ASN A 295 -1.58 20.11 -14.65
C ASN A 295 -2.82 20.77 -14.03
N LEU A 296 -2.69 21.46 -12.89
CA LEU A 296 -3.80 22.15 -12.22
C LEU A 296 -4.16 23.42 -13.00
N THR A 297 -5.25 23.36 -13.76
CA THR A 297 -5.84 24.48 -14.52
C THR A 297 -7.23 24.84 -14.04
#